data_AF-A0A3C0GFA0-F1
#
_entry.id   AF-A0A3C0GFA0-F1
#
_cell.length_a   1.000
_cell.length_b   1.000
_cell.length_c   1.000
_cell.angle_alpha   90.00
_cell.angle_beta   90.00
_cell.angle_gamma   90.00
#
_symmetry.space_group_name_H-M   'P 1'
#
loop_
_entity.id
_entity.type
_entity.pdbx_description
1 polymer ?
#
loop_
_entity_poly.entity_id
_entity_poly.type
_entity_poly.pdbx_seq_one_letter_code
_entity_poly.pdbx_strand_id
1 'polypeptide(L)' 'MKRVNNRVMKAIRNSKGRFFGLYTAQGESVNAQLMSETDNYVRVYDRNAGTNRKLAKTSICGVRLAQQNFG' A
#
# COMPACT_ATOMS: atom_id res chain seq x y z
N MET A 1 9.70 -8.30 -10.26
CA MET A 1 9.22 -7.82 -8.95
C MET A 1 9.72 -8.76 -7.86
N LYS A 2 10.27 -8.28 -6.73
CA LYS A 2 10.77 -9.16 -5.65
C LYS A 2 9.60 -9.91 -4.98
N ARG A 3 9.85 -11.11 -4.42
CA ARG A 3 8.80 -11.95 -3.78
C ARG A 3 8.02 -11.20 -2.69
N VAL A 4 8.71 -10.34 -1.92
CA VAL A 4 8.13 -9.43 -0.91
C VAL A 4 7.08 -8.51 -1.53
N ASN A 5 7.41 -7.80 -2.62
CA ASN A 5 6.47 -6.91 -3.30
C ASN A 5 5.22 -7.64 -3.79
N ASN A 6 5.33 -8.88 -4.28
CA ASN A 6 4.14 -9.63 -4.72
C ASN A 6 3.17 -9.90 -3.57
N ARG A 7 3.66 -10.24 -2.37
CA ARG A 7 2.84 -10.47 -1.18
C ARG A 7 2.17 -9.18 -0.72
N VAL A 8 2.92 -8.08 -0.68
CA VAL A 8 2.42 -6.74 -0.34
C VAL A 8 1.31 -6.33 -1.29
N MET A 9 1.53 -6.41 -2.61
CA MET A 9 0.54 -6.02 -3.60
C MET A 9 -0.71 -6.91 -3.56
N LYS A 10 -0.55 -8.22 -3.30
CA LYS A 10 -1.68 -9.13 -3.10
C LYS A 10 -2.51 -8.72 -1.87
N ALA A 11 -1.87 -8.35 -0.77
CA ALA A 11 -2.54 -7.85 0.43
C ALA A 11 -3.30 -6.55 0.17
N ILE A 12 -2.69 -5.60 -0.57
CA ILE A 12 -3.33 -4.34 -0.99
C ILE A 12 -4.60 -4.63 -1.78
N ARG A 13 -4.56 -5.50 -2.80
CA ARG A 13 -5.75 -5.87 -3.59
C ARG A 13 -6.83 -6.54 -2.74
N ASN A 14 -6.42 -7.39 -1.80
CA ASN A 14 -7.32 -8.06 -0.87
C ASN A 14 -7.95 -7.13 0.19
N SER A 15 -7.48 -5.88 0.31
CA SER A 15 -8.12 -4.88 1.17
C SER A 15 -9.57 -4.63 0.77
N LYS A 16 -9.93 -4.78 -0.51
CA LYS A 16 -11.30 -4.58 -1.03
C LYS A 16 -11.91 -3.23 -0.59
N GLY A 17 -11.11 -2.16 -0.64
CA GLY A 17 -11.55 -0.82 -0.25
C GLY A 17 -11.52 -0.54 1.26
N ARG A 18 -11.06 -1.47 2.10
CA ARG A 18 -10.78 -1.19 3.51
C ARG A 18 -9.50 -0.39 3.65
N PHE A 19 -9.41 0.40 4.71
CA PHE A 19 -8.17 1.06 5.10
C PHE A 19 -7.13 0.05 5.59
N PHE A 20 -5.86 0.30 5.28
CA PHE A 20 -4.72 -0.49 5.70
C PHE A 20 -3.51 0.41 5.99
N GLY A 21 -2.62 -0.05 6.87
CA GLY A 21 -1.32 0.60 7.03
C GLY A 21 -0.45 0.31 5.80
N LEU A 22 0.10 1.33 5.18
CA LEU A 22 1.08 1.22 4.10
C LEU A 22 2.39 1.84 4.54
N TYR A 23 3.49 1.12 4.31
CA TYR A 23 4.83 1.52 4.72
C TYR A 23 5.73 1.68 3.49
N THR A 24 6.41 2.82 3.39
CA THR A 24 7.35 3.11 2.31
C THR A 24 8.79 2.80 2.72
N ALA A 25 9.64 2.50 1.75
CA ALA A 25 11.07 2.22 1.98
C ALA A 25 11.81 3.42 2.59
N GLN A 26 11.27 4.63 2.42
CA GLN A 26 11.77 5.87 3.00
C GLN A 26 11.33 6.09 4.46
N GLY A 27 10.56 5.17 5.04
CA GLY A 27 10.14 5.21 6.44
C GLY A 27 8.79 5.88 6.69
N GLU A 28 8.03 6.24 5.64
CA GLU A 28 6.70 6.81 5.84
C GLU A 28 5.67 5.73 6.15
N SER A 29 4.67 6.09 6.97
CA SER A 29 3.50 5.25 7.29
C SER A 29 2.21 5.99 6.93
N VAL A 30 1.37 5.34 6.13
CA VAL A 30 0.14 5.91 5.58
C VAL A 30 -1.06 5.06 5.96
N ASN A 31 -2.15 5.70 6.38
CA ASN A 31 -3.45 5.04 6.52
C ASN A 31 -4.17 5.05 5.16
N ALA A 32 -3.88 4.05 4.35
CA ALA A 32 -4.17 4.02 2.93
C ALA A 32 -5.46 3.25 2.61
N GLN A 33 -6.22 3.74 1.62
CA GLN A 33 -7.28 2.99 0.94
C GLN A 33 -6.91 2.88 -0.54
N LEU A 34 -6.98 1.68 -1.12
CA LEU A 34 -6.67 1.47 -2.53
C LEU A 34 -7.74 2.13 -3.41
N MET A 35 -7.31 2.97 -4.34
CA MET A 35 -8.18 3.59 -5.35
C MET A 35 -8.00 2.94 -6.72
N SER A 36 -6.77 2.82 -7.19
CA SER A 36 -6.44 2.15 -8.46
C SER A 36 -4.99 1.69 -8.50
N GLU A 37 -4.69 0.80 -9.44
CA GLU A 37 -3.38 0.22 -9.65
C GLU A 37 -3.07 0.18 -11.15
N THR A 38 -1.83 0.49 -11.52
CA THR A 38 -1.24 0.18 -12.84
C THR A 38 -0.09 -0.78 -12.63
N ASP A 39 0.61 -1.22 -13.67
CA ASP A 39 1.73 -2.17 -13.52
C ASP A 39 2.84 -1.67 -12.58
N ASN A 40 3.10 -0.36 -12.55
CA ASN A 40 4.21 0.24 -11.82
C ASN A 40 3.79 1.08 -10.60
N TYR A 41 2.53 1.48 -10.51
CA TYR A 41 2.06 2.42 -9.49
C TYR A 41 0.80 1.94 -8.78
N VAL A 42 0.61 2.41 -7.55
CA VAL A 42 -0.68 2.39 -6.85
C VAL A 42 -1.10 3.81 -6.54
N ARG A 43 -2.40 4.07 -6.69
CA ARG A 43 -3.05 5.27 -6.20
C ARG A 43 -3.82 4.90 -4.95
N VAL A 44 -3.53 5.60 -3.86
CA VAL A 44 -4.18 5.40 -2.57
C VAL A 44 -4.74 6.73 -2.06
N TYR A 45 -5.84 6.66 -1.33
CA TYR A 45 -6.30 7.76 -0.50
C TYR A 45 -5.62 7.66 0.87
N ASP A 46 -4.91 8.71 1.26
CA ASP A 46 -4.25 8.85 2.55
C ASP A 46 -5.23 9.52 3.53
N ARG A 47 -5.74 8.74 4.48
CA ARG A 47 -6.68 9.26 5.49
C ARG A 47 -6.03 10.23 6.48
N ASN A 48 -4.72 10.14 6.70
CA ASN A 48 -4.03 11.01 7.65
C ASN A 48 -3.89 12.42 7.07
N ALA A 49 -3.55 12.52 5.78
CA ALA A 49 -3.38 13.79 5.08
C ALA A 49 -4.63 14.26 4.30
N GLY A 50 -5.66 13.42 4.19
CA GLY A 50 -6.88 13.72 3.45
C GLY A 50 -6.67 13.86 1.93
N THR A 51 -5.65 13.21 1.37
CA THR A 51 -5.21 13.43 -0.03
C THR A 51 -4.95 12.13 -0.80
N ASN A 52 -4.97 12.23 -2.13
CA ASN A 52 -4.64 11.12 -3.02
C ASN A 52 -3.13 11.08 -3.26
N ARG A 53 -2.51 9.91 -3.06
CA ARG A 53 -1.07 9.70 -3.26
C ARG A 53 -0.84 8.67 -4.36
N LYS A 54 0.08 8.97 -5.27
CA LYS A 54 0.59 8.03 -6.28
C LYS A 54 1.95 7.52 -5.80
N LEU A 55 2.06 6.22 -5.56
CA LEU A 55 3.26 5.57 -5.06
C LEU A 55 3.78 4.55 -6.07
N ALA A 56 5.10 4.52 -6.26
CA ALA A 56 5.72 3.46 -7.04
C ALA A 56 5.65 2.15 -6.25
N LYS A 57 5.31 1.03 -6.89
CA LYS A 57 5.27 -0.26 -6.19
C LYS A 57 6.62 -0.66 -5.61
N THR A 58 7.71 -0.19 -6.22
CA THR A 58 9.08 -0.39 -5.76
C THR A 58 9.42 0.41 -4.49
N SER A 59 8.68 1.48 -4.19
CA SER A 59 8.89 2.27 -2.97
C SER A 59 8.08 1.78 -1.77
N ILE A 60 7.26 0.74 -1.93
CA ILE A 60 6.46 0.15 -0.85
C ILE A 60 7.24 -1.03 -0.27
N CYS A 61 7.51 -0.99 1.03
CA CYS A 61 8.22 -2.05 1.72
C CYS A 61 7.29 -2.94 2.55
N GLY A 62 6.09 -2.47 2.90
CA GLY A 62 5.15 -3.30 3.64
C GLY A 62 3.74 -2.77 3.73
N VAL A 63 2.82 -3.64 4.16
CA VAL A 63 1.41 -3.35 4.41
C VAL A 63 0.92 -4.09 5.65
N ARG A 64 0.09 -3.42 6.44
CA ARG A 64 -0.65 -4.00 7.57
C ARG A 64 -2.13 -3.98 7.29
N LEU A 65 -2.72 -5.16 7.12
CA LEU A 65 -4.16 -5.33 6.93
C LEU A 65 -4.73 -6.09 8.13
N ALA A 66 -5.66 -5.47 8.86
CA ALA A 66 -6.15 -5.95 10.14
C ALA A 66 -4.99 -6.24 11.13
N GLN A 67 -4.74 -7.50 11.46
CA GLN A 67 -3.67 -7.95 12.37
C GLN A 67 -2.50 -8.61 11.66
N GLN A 68 -2.47 -8.61 10.32
CA GLN A 68 -1.42 -9.25 9.52
C GLN A 68 -0.51 -8.22 8.87
N ASN A 69 0.80 -8.44 8.99
CA ASN A 69 1.85 -7.65 8.34
C ASN A 69 2.41 -8.40 7.13
N PHE A 70 2.59 -7.69 6.04
CA PHE A 70 3.19 -8.17 4.80
C PHE A 70 4.38 -7.26 4.50
N GLY A 71 5.60 -7.81 4.46
CA GLY A 71 6.85 -7.11 4.20
C GLY A 71 7.98 -8.08 3.89
#